data_AF-A0A2Z4Y2G1-F1
#
_entry.id   AF-A0A2Z4Y2G1-F1
#
_cell.length_a   1.000
_cell.length_b   1.000
_cell.length_c   1.000
_cell.angle_alpha   90.00
_cell.angle_beta   90.00
_cell.angle_gamma   90.00
#
_symmetry.space_group_name_H-M   'P 1'
#
loop_
_entity.id
_entity.type
_entity.pdbx_description
1 polymer ?
#
loop_
_entity_poly.entity_id
_entity_poly.type
_entity_poly.pdbx_seq_one_letter_code
_entity_poly.pdbx_strand_id
1 'polypeptide(L)'
;MCAEKNKTKAARKPHVLFLNGPNLNLLGRREVGVYGATTLAEIEKLVREEAQKLGCTVTFSQSNHEGELVDAIQQAPSVVDAIVINPAAYTHTSVALRDAIAAIAPLPVIEIHLSNVYARAEEFRHKSLTAPVCVGQIAGFGPYSYVLGLRAALLVLNRRVK
;
A
#
# COMPACT_ATOMS: atom_id res chain seq x y z
N MET A 1 -31.27 20.82 -36.09
CA MET A 1 -30.78 21.27 -34.78
C MET A 1 -30.82 20.07 -33.83
N CYS A 2 -29.77 19.26 -33.83
CA CYS A 2 -29.63 18.12 -32.93
C CYS A 2 -28.53 18.47 -31.92
N ALA A 3 -28.92 18.82 -30.71
CA ALA A 3 -27.99 18.97 -29.60
C ALA A 3 -27.65 17.57 -29.07
N GLU A 4 -26.45 17.09 -29.40
CA GLU A 4 -25.88 15.88 -28.82
C GLU A 4 -25.61 16.13 -27.32
N LYS A 5 -26.31 15.37 -26.49
CA LYS A 5 -26.15 15.35 -25.04
C LYS A 5 -24.83 14.68 -24.71
N ASN A 6 -23.79 15.48 -24.52
CA ASN A 6 -22.53 15.03 -23.94
C ASN A 6 -22.71 14.80 -22.43
N LYS A 7 -23.24 13.62 -22.06
CA LYS A 7 -23.31 13.20 -20.65
C LYS A 7 -21.91 12.82 -20.19
N THR A 8 -21.24 13.73 -19.49
CA THR A 8 -20.05 13.44 -18.69
C THR A 8 -20.37 12.29 -17.72
N LYS A 9 -19.87 11.07 -17.99
CA LYS A 9 -19.82 10.00 -17.00
C LYS A 9 -19.04 10.54 -15.80
N ALA A 10 -19.67 10.62 -14.63
CA ALA A 10 -18.95 10.93 -13.41
C ALA A 10 -17.78 9.94 -13.27
N ALA A 11 -16.55 10.45 -13.16
CA ALA A 11 -15.38 9.61 -13.02
C ALA A 11 -15.54 8.72 -11.77
N ARG A 12 -15.40 7.40 -11.93
CA ARG A 12 -15.41 6.46 -10.81
C ARG A 12 -14.32 6.87 -9.83
N LYS A 13 -14.64 6.95 -8.52
CA LYS A 13 -13.64 7.21 -7.48
C LYS A 13 -12.57 6.10 -7.51
N PRO A 14 -11.27 6.44 -7.59
CA PRO A 14 -10.22 5.43 -7.51
C PRO A 14 -10.30 4.65 -6.21
N HIS A 15 -10.01 3.35 -6.27
CA HIS A 15 -9.99 2.46 -5.12
C HIS A 15 -8.57 1.94 -4.85
N VAL A 16 -8.05 2.12 -3.64
CA VAL A 16 -6.70 1.69 -3.24
C VAL A 16 -6.79 0.65 -2.12
N LEU A 17 -6.17 -0.51 -2.32
CA LEU A 17 -6.03 -1.56 -1.32
C LEU A 17 -4.75 -1.38 -0.51
N PHE A 18 -4.86 -1.40 0.81
CA PHE A 18 -3.73 -1.43 1.73
C PHE A 18 -3.51 -2.85 2.24
N LEU A 19 -2.31 -3.38 2.02
CA LEU A 19 -1.90 -4.70 2.50
C LEU A 19 -0.83 -4.56 3.59
N ASN A 20 -1.07 -5.20 4.72
CA ASN A 20 -0.18 -5.16 5.89
C ASN A 20 0.33 -6.56 6.21
N GLY A 21 1.65 -6.71 6.15
CA GLY A 21 2.36 -7.93 6.46
C GLY A 21 2.39 -8.28 7.96
N PRO A 22 3.27 -9.22 8.33
CA PRO A 22 3.25 -9.84 9.64
C PRO A 22 3.60 -8.85 10.76
N ASN A 23 3.00 -9.09 11.92
CA ASN A 23 3.17 -8.36 13.18
C ASN A 23 2.65 -6.91 13.20
N LEU A 24 2.18 -6.35 12.07
CA LEU A 24 1.63 -4.98 12.06
C LEU A 24 0.32 -4.86 12.86
N ASN A 25 -0.40 -5.96 13.06
CA ASN A 25 -1.54 -6.00 14.00
C ASN A 25 -1.16 -5.76 15.47
N LEU A 26 0.13 -5.86 15.82
CA LEU A 26 0.62 -5.65 17.18
C LEU A 26 1.09 -4.21 17.44
N LEU A 27 0.98 -3.31 16.45
CA LEU A 27 1.27 -1.89 16.62
C LEU A 27 0.49 -1.28 17.79
N GLY A 28 1.14 -0.39 18.54
CA GLY A 28 0.60 0.22 19.76
C GLY A 28 0.59 -0.69 21.00
N ARG A 29 1.00 -1.96 20.89
CA ARG A 29 1.09 -2.90 22.03
C ARG A 29 2.52 -3.38 22.34
N ARG A 30 3.45 -3.29 21.40
CA ARG A 30 4.88 -3.65 21.55
C ARG A 30 5.79 -2.48 21.16
N GLU A 31 6.94 -2.37 21.82
CA GLU A 31 8.08 -1.51 21.42
C GLU A 31 7.68 -0.05 21.07
N VAL A 32 6.92 0.58 21.97
CA VAL A 32 6.43 1.98 21.82
C VAL A 32 7.55 2.97 21.46
N GLY A 33 8.79 2.73 21.92
CA GLY A 33 9.95 3.56 21.59
C GLY A 33 10.41 3.47 20.13
N VAL A 34 10.12 2.39 19.41
CA VAL A 34 10.56 2.17 18.01
C VAL A 34 9.44 2.48 17.02
N TYR A 35 8.20 2.12 17.34
CA TYR A 35 7.05 2.25 16.43
C TYR A 35 6.02 3.30 16.85
N GLY A 36 6.21 3.93 18.01
CA GLY A 36 5.23 4.83 18.61
C GLY A 36 4.07 4.09 19.28
N ALA A 37 3.16 4.85 19.90
CA ALA A 37 1.94 4.33 20.51
C ALA A 37 0.81 4.08 19.48
N THR A 38 1.03 4.46 18.21
CA THR A 38 0.00 4.41 17.17
C THR A 38 -0.31 2.96 16.78
N THR A 39 -1.57 2.59 16.87
CA THR A 39 -2.11 1.30 16.45
C THR A 39 -2.36 1.25 14.95
N LEU A 40 -2.47 0.04 14.38
CA LEU A 40 -2.84 -0.12 12.97
C LEU A 40 -4.21 0.53 12.68
N ALA A 41 -5.18 0.40 13.59
CA ALA A 41 -6.51 1.00 13.44
C ALA A 41 -6.47 2.54 13.36
N GLU A 42 -5.59 3.19 14.12
CA GLU A 42 -5.39 4.64 14.05
C GLU A 42 -4.74 5.06 12.72
N ILE A 43 -3.80 4.26 12.20
CA ILE A 43 -3.22 4.46 10.87
C ILE A 43 -4.31 4.32 9.79
N GLU A 44 -5.16 3.31 9.87
CA GLU A 44 -6.29 3.14 8.93
C GLU A 44 -7.22 4.36 8.96
N LYS A 45 -7.56 4.85 10.16
CA LYS A 45 -8.38 6.05 10.32
C LYS A 45 -7.74 7.26 9.64
N LEU A 46 -6.45 7.51 9.88
CA LEU A 46 -5.69 8.59 9.26
C LEU A 46 -5.75 8.52 7.73
N VAL A 47 -5.56 7.33 7.15
CA VAL A 47 -5.60 7.12 5.71
C VAL A 47 -7.02 7.30 5.15
N ARG A 48 -8.06 6.84 5.86
CA ARG A 48 -9.46 7.02 5.46
C ARG A 48 -9.86 8.50 5.42
N GLU A 49 -9.45 9.28 6.42
CA GLU A 49 -9.67 10.73 6.46
C GLU A 49 -9.00 11.42 5.27
N GLU A 50 -7.77 11.00 4.93
CA GLU A 50 -7.07 11.53 3.77
C GLU A 50 -7.73 11.12 2.44
N ALA A 51 -8.14 9.85 2.31
CA ALA A 51 -8.83 9.34 1.13
C ALA A 51 -10.12 10.11 0.85
N GLN A 52 -10.86 10.47 1.90
CA GLN A 52 -12.06 11.31 1.77
C GLN A 52 -11.73 12.68 1.19
N LYS A 53 -10.65 13.35 1.65
CA LYS A 53 -10.20 14.64 1.12
C LYS A 53 -9.75 14.55 -0.34
N LEU A 54 -9.14 13.43 -0.71
CA LEU A 54 -8.59 13.19 -2.06
C LEU A 54 -9.62 12.59 -3.04
N GLY A 55 -10.84 12.29 -2.59
CA GLY A 55 -11.91 11.77 -3.45
C GLY A 55 -11.73 10.32 -3.89
N CYS A 56 -11.02 9.50 -3.12
CA CYS A 56 -10.83 8.06 -3.38
C CYS A 56 -11.42 7.19 -2.27
N THR A 57 -11.45 5.87 -2.48
CA THR A 57 -11.88 4.88 -1.49
C THR A 57 -10.72 3.95 -1.13
N VAL A 58 -10.71 3.46 0.11
CA VAL A 58 -9.64 2.59 0.62
C VAL A 58 -10.18 1.36 1.34
N THR A 59 -9.53 0.22 1.13
CA THR A 59 -9.74 -1.04 1.86
C THR A 59 -8.42 -1.46 2.49
N PHE A 60 -8.50 -2.20 3.58
CA PHE A 60 -7.34 -2.65 4.33
C PHE A 60 -7.45 -4.15 4.57
N SER A 61 -6.32 -4.83 4.46
CA SER A 61 -6.15 -6.21 4.90
C SER A 61 -4.82 -6.33 5.63
N GLN A 62 -4.80 -7.14 6.68
CA GLN A 62 -3.59 -7.49 7.41
C GLN A 62 -3.55 -9.00 7.54
N SER A 63 -2.38 -9.59 7.29
CA SER A 63 -2.15 -11.01 7.58
C SER A 63 -0.73 -11.28 8.02
N ASN A 64 -0.61 -12.27 8.90
CA ASN A 64 0.68 -12.87 9.27
C ASN A 64 1.07 -14.03 8.34
N HIS A 65 0.16 -14.49 7.49
CA HIS A 65 0.36 -15.60 6.58
C HIS A 65 0.75 -15.09 5.19
N GLU A 66 1.88 -15.58 4.67
CA GLU A 66 2.38 -15.19 3.35
C GLU A 66 1.37 -15.53 2.24
N GLY A 67 0.77 -16.72 2.29
CA GLY A 67 -0.22 -17.18 1.31
C GLY A 67 -1.45 -16.27 1.23
N GLU A 68 -1.97 -15.81 2.36
CA GLU A 68 -3.14 -14.91 2.37
C GLU A 68 -2.84 -13.55 1.72
N LEU A 69 -1.61 -13.04 1.89
CA LEU A 69 -1.18 -11.81 1.21
C LEU A 69 -0.98 -12.04 -0.29
N VAL A 70 -0.45 -13.20 -0.69
CA VAL A 70 -0.33 -13.61 -2.10
C VAL A 70 -1.70 -13.70 -2.75
N ASP A 71 -2.66 -14.36 -2.10
CA ASP A 71 -4.03 -14.49 -2.59
C ASP A 71 -4.70 -13.12 -2.73
N ALA A 72 -4.54 -12.24 -1.73
CA ALA A 72 -5.07 -10.88 -1.78
C ALA A 72 -4.48 -10.07 -2.94
N ILE A 73 -3.18 -10.21 -3.23
CA ILE A 73 -2.53 -9.58 -4.37
C ILE A 73 -3.12 -10.10 -5.68
N GLN A 74 -3.27 -11.41 -5.84
CA GLN A 74 -3.78 -12.04 -7.07
C GLN A 74 -5.24 -11.68 -7.35
N GLN A 75 -6.05 -11.45 -6.31
CA GLN A 75 -7.46 -11.05 -6.44
C GLN A 75 -7.64 -9.55 -6.72
N ALA A 76 -6.64 -8.72 -6.45
CA ALA A 76 -6.72 -7.26 -6.55
C ALA A 76 -7.06 -6.69 -7.94
N PRO A 77 -6.58 -7.22 -9.09
CA PRO A 77 -6.75 -6.58 -10.40
C PRO A 77 -8.18 -6.33 -10.85
N SER A 78 -9.15 -7.11 -10.35
CA SER A 78 -10.57 -6.96 -10.71
C SER A 78 -11.34 -6.02 -9.76
N VAL A 79 -10.74 -5.64 -8.63
CA VAL A 79 -11.44 -4.96 -7.53
C VAL A 79 -10.89 -3.57 -7.22
N VAL A 80 -9.58 -3.34 -7.37
CA VAL A 80 -8.91 -2.09 -7.01
C VAL A 80 -8.13 -1.49 -8.18
N ASP A 81 -7.82 -0.21 -8.07
CA ASP A 81 -7.03 0.52 -9.07
C ASP A 81 -5.54 0.55 -8.70
N ALA A 82 -5.18 0.40 -7.42
CA ALA A 82 -3.80 0.35 -6.94
C ALA A 82 -3.66 -0.42 -5.62
N ILE A 83 -2.44 -0.86 -5.31
CA ILE A 83 -2.07 -1.44 -4.02
C ILE A 83 -1.02 -0.58 -3.34
N VAL A 84 -1.18 -0.36 -2.04
CA VAL A 84 -0.12 0.11 -1.14
C VAL A 84 0.18 -1.04 -0.17
N ILE A 85 1.41 -1.52 -0.14
CA ILE A 85 1.80 -2.69 0.67
C ILE A 85 2.89 -2.31 1.66
N ASN A 86 2.68 -2.67 2.92
CA ASN A 86 3.75 -2.78 3.91
C ASN A 86 4.04 -4.27 4.14
N PRO A 87 5.05 -4.87 3.48
CA PRO A 87 5.32 -6.29 3.60
C PRO A 87 5.92 -6.67 4.96
N ALA A 88 6.26 -5.68 5.81
CA ALA A 88 6.97 -5.87 7.06
C ALA A 88 8.18 -6.79 6.89
N ALA A 89 8.32 -7.84 7.72
CA ALA A 89 9.44 -8.77 7.64
C ALA A 89 9.55 -9.49 6.28
N TYR A 90 8.43 -9.74 5.61
CA TYR A 90 8.43 -10.48 4.34
C TYR A 90 9.07 -9.72 3.19
N THR A 91 9.27 -8.41 3.32
CA THR A 91 10.04 -7.65 2.33
C THR A 91 11.45 -8.23 2.16
N HIS A 92 12.03 -8.82 3.22
CA HIS A 92 13.40 -9.34 3.20
C HIS A 92 13.51 -10.81 2.78
N THR A 93 12.40 -11.55 2.77
CA THR A 93 12.42 -13.02 2.65
C THR A 93 11.50 -13.59 1.58
N SER A 94 10.41 -12.90 1.23
CA SER A 94 9.34 -13.46 0.41
C SER A 94 9.60 -13.27 -1.08
N VAL A 95 10.09 -14.32 -1.74
CA VAL A 95 10.07 -14.41 -3.20
C VAL A 95 8.63 -14.57 -3.71
N ALA A 96 7.76 -15.24 -2.94
CA ALA A 96 6.36 -15.45 -3.33
C ALA A 96 5.60 -14.13 -3.48
N LEU A 97 5.76 -13.19 -2.54
CA LEU A 97 5.13 -11.86 -2.65
C LEU A 97 5.71 -11.04 -3.79
N ARG A 98 7.03 -11.09 -4.00
CA ARG A 98 7.67 -10.46 -5.17
C ARG A 98 7.01 -10.95 -6.46
N ASP A 99 6.91 -12.26 -6.63
CA ASP A 99 6.44 -12.85 -7.88
C ASP A 99 4.93 -12.62 -8.07
N ALA A 100 4.15 -12.64 -6.99
CA ALA A 100 2.74 -12.25 -7.01
C ALA A 100 2.55 -10.78 -7.45
N ILE A 101 3.35 -9.85 -6.93
CA ILE A 101 3.32 -8.43 -7.34
C ILE A 101 3.69 -8.29 -8.82
N ALA A 102 4.72 -9.00 -9.28
CA ALA A 102 5.13 -8.95 -10.68
C ALA A 102 4.03 -9.49 -11.63
N ALA A 103 3.32 -10.54 -11.22
CA ALA A 103 2.30 -11.21 -12.03
C ALA A 103 1.04 -10.38 -12.26
N ILE A 104 0.70 -9.43 -11.37
CA ILE A 104 -0.50 -8.59 -11.47
C ILE A 104 -0.31 -7.31 -12.29
N ALA A 105 0.85 -7.14 -12.93
CA ALA A 105 1.08 -6.03 -13.85
C ALA A 105 -0.04 -5.95 -14.92
N PRO A 106 -0.55 -4.75 -15.26
CA PRO A 106 0.03 -3.44 -14.95
C PRO A 106 -0.46 -2.79 -13.66
N LEU A 107 -1.20 -3.47 -12.76
CA LEU A 107 -1.72 -2.84 -11.53
C LEU A 107 -0.56 -2.22 -10.69
N PRO A 108 -0.60 -0.92 -10.35
CA PRO A 108 0.49 -0.26 -9.66
C PRO A 108 0.53 -0.67 -8.18
N VAL A 109 1.72 -1.03 -7.70
CA VAL A 109 1.98 -1.39 -6.30
C VAL A 109 3.03 -0.46 -5.71
N ILE A 110 2.75 0.14 -4.56
CA ILE A 110 3.66 1.05 -3.85
C ILE A 110 4.06 0.36 -2.55
N GLU A 111 5.36 0.20 -2.33
CA GLU A 111 5.86 -0.36 -1.08
C GLU A 111 6.05 0.74 -0.03
N ILE A 112 5.64 0.46 1.21
CA ILE A 112 5.82 1.39 2.33
C ILE A 112 6.41 0.68 3.56
N HIS A 113 7.17 1.43 4.35
CA HIS A 113 7.68 1.00 5.66
C HIS A 113 7.51 2.12 6.68
N LEU A 114 7.10 1.75 7.90
CA LEU A 114 7.01 2.69 9.03
C LEU A 114 8.39 3.23 9.40
N SER A 115 9.36 2.33 9.63
CA SER A 115 10.73 2.70 9.97
C SER A 115 11.61 2.87 8.74
N ASN A 116 12.74 3.56 8.90
CA ASN A 116 13.79 3.54 7.90
C ASN A 116 14.50 2.17 7.96
N VAL A 117 14.19 1.28 7.02
CA VAL A 117 14.77 -0.08 6.97
C VAL A 117 16.29 -0.07 6.75
N TYR A 118 16.83 0.97 6.10
CA TYR A 118 18.26 1.13 5.82
C TYR A 118 19.05 1.67 7.02
N ALA A 119 18.38 2.29 8.00
CA ALA A 119 19.03 2.78 9.22
C ALA A 119 19.16 1.70 10.30
N ARG A 120 18.59 0.52 10.08
CA ARG A 120 18.67 -0.59 11.04
C ARG A 120 20.06 -1.23 10.97
N ALA A 121 20.56 -1.67 12.12
CA ALA A 121 21.91 -2.23 12.24
C ALA A 121 22.03 -3.59 11.53
N GLU A 122 20.92 -4.30 11.39
CA GLU A 122 20.91 -5.63 10.79
C GLU A 122 20.91 -5.56 9.25
N GLU A 123 22.00 -6.02 8.63
CA GLU A 123 22.23 -5.97 7.17
C GLU A 123 21.12 -6.65 6.35
N PHE A 124 20.53 -7.73 6.87
CA PHE A 124 19.44 -8.42 6.18
C PHE A 124 18.21 -7.53 5.96
N ARG A 125 18.08 -6.42 6.70
CA ARG A 125 16.97 -5.47 6.55
C ARG A 125 17.19 -4.43 5.46
N HIS A 126 18.40 -4.36 4.89
CA HIS A 126 18.71 -3.40 3.81
C HIS A 126 18.26 -3.90 2.45
N LYS A 127 17.99 -5.20 2.32
CA LYS A 127 17.51 -5.80 1.07
C LYS A 127 16.00 -6.01 1.10
N SER A 128 15.30 -5.40 0.15
CA SER A 128 13.90 -5.69 -0.15
C SER A 128 13.81 -6.52 -1.44
N LEU A 129 13.14 -7.67 -1.36
CA LEU A 129 12.81 -8.53 -2.51
C LEU A 129 11.57 -8.01 -3.25
N THR A 130 10.68 -7.30 -2.57
CA THR A 130 9.43 -6.76 -3.12
C THR A 130 9.62 -5.39 -3.78
N ALA A 131 10.53 -4.54 -3.30
CA ALA A 131 10.70 -3.19 -3.82
C ALA A 131 11.07 -3.13 -5.31
N PRO A 132 11.92 -4.02 -5.86
CA PRO A 132 12.25 -4.00 -7.28
C PRO A 132 11.08 -4.22 -8.25
N VAL A 133 9.97 -4.80 -7.77
CA VAL A 133 8.76 -5.05 -8.59
C VAL A 133 7.62 -4.07 -8.28
N CYS A 134 7.82 -3.16 -7.32
CA CYS A 134 6.91 -2.05 -7.03
C CYS A 134 7.24 -0.82 -7.88
N VAL A 135 6.29 0.12 -7.98
CA VAL A 135 6.50 1.42 -8.65
C VAL A 135 7.53 2.27 -7.92
N GLY A 136 7.58 2.14 -6.59
CA GLY A 136 8.52 2.83 -5.72
C GLY A 136 8.35 2.40 -4.27
N GLN A 137 9.27 2.86 -3.42
CA GLN A 137 9.29 2.56 -2.00
C GLN A 137 9.32 3.86 -1.17
N ILE A 138 8.58 3.89 -0.06
CA ILE A 138 8.55 4.99 0.92
C ILE A 138 8.87 4.41 2.29
N ALA A 139 9.93 4.88 2.96
CA ALA A 139 10.35 4.33 4.25
C ALA A 139 10.75 5.43 5.24
N GLY A 140 10.44 5.21 6.53
CA GLY A 140 10.97 6.04 7.63
C GLY A 140 10.11 7.23 8.07
N PHE A 141 8.89 7.37 7.56
CA PHE A 141 7.98 8.45 7.93
C PHE A 141 6.91 8.03 8.97
N GLY A 142 7.10 6.88 9.61
CA GLY A 142 6.15 6.35 10.58
C GLY A 142 4.76 6.16 9.96
N PRO A 143 3.67 6.44 10.71
CA PRO A 143 2.30 6.39 10.19
C PRO A 143 2.08 7.17 8.88
N TYR A 144 2.81 8.26 8.67
CA TYR A 144 2.67 9.08 7.46
C TYR A 144 3.18 8.38 6.19
N SER A 145 3.99 7.32 6.30
CA SER A 145 4.32 6.47 5.15
C SER A 145 3.07 5.94 4.44
N TYR A 146 1.97 5.67 5.17
CA TYR A 146 0.70 5.23 4.58
C TYR A 146 -0.01 6.34 3.80
N VAL A 147 -0.01 7.56 4.35
CA VAL A 147 -0.59 8.74 3.70
C VAL A 147 0.19 9.08 2.42
N LEU A 148 1.52 9.03 2.49
CA LEU A 148 2.39 9.22 1.34
C LEU A 148 2.18 8.12 0.29
N GLY A 149 2.02 6.86 0.72
CA GLY A 149 1.67 5.73 -0.15
C GLY A 149 0.35 5.95 -0.90
N LEU A 150 -0.70 6.42 -0.22
CA LEU A 150 -1.97 6.78 -0.86
C LEU A 150 -1.77 7.83 -1.96
N ARG A 151 -1.08 8.92 -1.62
CA ARG A 151 -0.83 10.03 -2.56
C ARG A 151 0.01 9.59 -3.74
N ALA A 152 1.02 8.75 -3.52
CA ALA A 152 1.83 8.17 -4.59
C ALA A 152 0.99 7.29 -5.53
N ALA A 153 0.12 6.43 -4.98
CA ALA A 153 -0.79 5.61 -5.78
C ALA A 153 -1.70 6.46 -6.68
N LEU A 154 -2.33 7.51 -6.12
CA LEU A 154 -3.18 8.41 -6.90
C LEU A 154 -2.40 9.21 -7.95
N LEU A 155 -1.17 9.64 -7.64
CA LEU A 155 -0.30 10.31 -8.60
C LEU A 155 0.00 9.41 -9.80
N VAL A 156 0.32 8.14 -9.56
CA VAL A 156 0.61 7.15 -10.61
C VAL A 156 -0.64 6.89 -11.46
N LEU A 157 -1.81 6.74 -10.84
CA LEU A 157 -3.07 6.55 -11.56
C LEU A 157 -3.39 7.74 -12.46
N ASN A 158 -3.25 8.97 -11.97
CA ASN A 158 -3.53 10.17 -12.75
C ASN A 158 -2.59 10.34 -13.96
N ARG A 159 -1.37 9.80 -13.91
CA ARG A 159 -0.43 9.82 -15.05
C ARG A 159 -0.81 8.83 -16.15
N ARG A 160 -1.54 7.76 -15.83
CA ARG A 160 -1.98 6.74 -16.80
C ARG A 160 -3.26 7.08 -17.55
N VAL A 161 -4.03 8.05 -17.03
CA VAL A 161 -5.30 8.51 -17.63
C VAL A 161 -5.07 9.61 -18.68
N LYS A 162 -3.85 10.14 -18.78
CA LYS A 162 -3.43 11.07 -19.85
C LYS A 162 -2.76 10.30 -20.98
#